data_AF-A0A399FCS4-F1
#
_entry.id   AF-A0A399FCS4-F1
#
_cell.length_a   1.000
_cell.length_b   1.000
_cell.length_c   1.000
_cell.angle_alpha   90.00
_cell.angle_beta   90.00
_cell.angle_gamma   90.00
#
_symmetry.space_group_name_H-M   'P 1'
#
loop_
_entity.id
_entity.type
_entity.pdbx_description
1 polymer ?
#
loop_
_entity_poly.entity_id
_entity_poly.type
_entity_poly.pdbx_seq_one_letter_code
_entity_poly.pdbx_strand_id
1 'polypeptide(L)'
;MELSIAQIKSGIVLLWALWLSLVTLMNGLEALKALGSLPSRFKTSSNWSLMLRVTETYRTPVWLVGVLFALVILWELLTSVALWVALFSGSPEVATTALGLLTLLWGGFMLANQFYMAWLTDPGLVAAHRSLFGVSLLSLLAYRLL
;
A
#
# COMPACT_ATOMS: atom_id res chain seq x y z
N MET A 1 -32.27 -6.84 3.30
CA MET A 1 -31.41 -6.22 4.32
C MET A 1 -30.87 -4.94 3.73
N GLU A 2 -31.25 -3.78 4.26
CA GLU A 2 -30.75 -2.48 3.79
C GLU A 2 -29.52 -2.10 4.62
N LEU A 3 -28.44 -1.66 3.95
CA LEU A 3 -27.24 -1.16 4.62
C LEU A 3 -27.39 0.33 4.88
N SER A 4 -27.12 0.76 6.11
CA SER A 4 -27.06 2.19 6.44
C SER A 4 -25.80 2.83 5.86
N ILE A 5 -25.84 4.15 5.66
CA ILE A 5 -24.67 4.94 5.23
C ILE A 5 -23.47 4.70 6.14
N ALA A 6 -23.70 4.67 7.47
CA ALA A 6 -22.65 4.40 8.44
C ALA A 6 -22.02 3.00 8.24
N GLN A 7 -22.83 1.98 7.96
CA GLN A 7 -22.34 0.63 7.68
C GLN A 7 -21.52 0.59 6.38
N ILE A 8 -21.92 1.31 5.34
CA ILE A 8 -21.18 1.43 4.09
C ILE A 8 -19.81 2.07 4.34
N LYS A 9 -19.77 3.19 5.07
CA LYS A 9 -18.54 3.90 5.44
C LYS A 9 -17.57 3.02 6.23
N SER A 10 -18.07 2.33 7.26
CA SER A 10 -17.27 1.39 8.04
C SER A 10 -16.79 0.20 7.20
N GLY A 11 -17.62 -0.29 6.28
CA GLY A 11 -17.25 -1.34 5.33
C GLY A 11 -16.09 -0.95 4.42
N ILE A 12 -16.08 0.29 3.91
CA ILE A 12 -14.98 0.83 3.11
C ILE A 12 -13.68 0.83 3.92
N VAL A 13 -13.71 1.36 5.15
CA VAL A 13 -12.52 1.42 6.03
C VAL A 13 -12.03 0.01 6.39
N LEU A 14 -12.95 -0.90 6.75
CA LEU A 14 -12.62 -2.29 7.08
C LEU A 14 -11.96 -3.02 5.92
N LEU A 15 -12.47 -2.87 4.70
CA LEU A 15 -11.89 -3.51 3.52
C LEU A 15 -10.44 -3.06 3.31
N TRP A 16 -10.17 -1.76 3.42
CA TRP A 16 -8.83 -1.22 3.29
C TRP A 16 -7.90 -1.63 4.43
N ALA A 17 -8.40 -1.64 5.68
CA ALA A 17 -7.65 -2.11 6.83
C ALA A 17 -7.18 -3.56 6.64
N LEU A 18 -8.09 -4.45 6.24
CA LEU A 18 -7.79 -5.87 5.99
C LEU A 18 -6.79 -6.04 4.84
N TRP A 19 -7.06 -5.40 3.70
CA TRP A 19 -6.23 -5.54 2.52
C TRP A 19 -4.81 -4.99 2.76
N LEU A 20 -4.67 -3.81 3.34
CA LEU A 20 -3.36 -3.21 3.59
C LEU A 20 -2.59 -3.95 4.69
N SER A 21 -3.27 -4.52 5.69
CA SER A 21 -2.65 -5.42 6.66
C SER A 21 -2.02 -6.63 5.98
N LEU A 22 -2.73 -7.23 5.01
CA LEU A 22 -2.20 -8.35 4.25
C LEU A 22 -1.00 -7.93 3.39
N VAL A 23 -1.06 -6.79 2.70
CA VAL A 23 0.07 -6.26 1.91
C VAL A 23 1.29 -6.02 2.80
N THR A 24 1.11 -5.33 3.94
CA THR A 24 2.17 -5.05 4.92
C THR A 24 2.82 -6.34 5.41
N LEU A 25 2.00 -7.34 5.77
CA LEU A 25 2.48 -8.63 6.23
C LEU A 25 3.29 -9.35 5.15
N MET A 26 2.77 -9.41 3.92
CA MET A 26 3.44 -10.11 2.81
C MET A 26 4.75 -9.44 2.41
N ASN A 27 4.82 -8.10 2.44
CA ASN A 27 6.04 -7.34 2.20
C ASN A 27 7.03 -7.50 3.35
N GLY A 28 6.57 -7.49 4.60
CA GLY A 28 7.40 -7.74 5.78
C GLY A 28 8.04 -9.13 5.76
N LEU A 29 7.28 -10.16 5.39
CA LEU A 29 7.80 -11.51 5.20
C LEU A 29 8.81 -11.56 4.04
N GLU A 30 8.59 -10.82 2.96
CA GLU A 30 9.57 -10.74 1.86
C GLU A 30 10.86 -10.05 2.31
N ALA A 31 10.79 -8.99 3.11
CA ALA A 31 11.96 -8.31 3.67
C ALA A 31 12.76 -9.26 4.59
N LEU A 32 12.09 -10.00 5.48
CA LEU A 32 12.74 -11.01 6.33
C LEU A 32 13.42 -12.11 5.50
N LYS A 33 12.81 -12.50 4.37
CA LYS A 33 13.39 -13.45 3.42
C LYS A 33 14.63 -12.87 2.73
N ALA A 34 14.60 -11.61 2.30
CA ALA A 34 15.75 -10.93 1.71
C ALA A 34 16.92 -10.79 2.70
N LEU A 35 16.63 -10.68 4.00
CA LEU A 35 17.62 -10.70 5.08
C LEU A 35 18.12 -12.10 5.46
N GLY A 36 17.63 -13.16 4.81
CA GLY A 36 18.00 -14.55 5.11
C GLY A 36 17.39 -15.11 6.39
N SER A 37 16.44 -14.40 7.02
CA SER A 37 15.77 -14.83 8.26
C SER A 37 14.60 -15.80 8.02
N LEU A 38 14.15 -15.96 6.76
CA LEU A 38 13.11 -16.90 6.37
C LEU A 38 13.60 -17.88 5.30
N PRO A 39 13.14 -19.16 5.34
CA PRO A 39 13.46 -20.14 4.31
C PRO A 39 13.01 -19.71 2.91
N SER A 40 13.82 -20.02 1.89
CA SER A 40 13.54 -19.69 0.49
C SER A 40 12.21 -20.25 -0.02
N ARG A 41 11.76 -21.39 0.53
CA ARG A 41 10.50 -22.08 0.21
C ARG A 41 9.24 -21.33 0.65
N PHE A 42 9.36 -20.34 1.53
CA PHE A 42 8.19 -19.59 2.00
C PHE A 42 7.68 -18.71 0.86
N LYS A 43 6.37 -18.85 0.54
CA LYS A 43 5.72 -18.00 -0.46
C LYS A 43 5.44 -16.64 0.17
N THR A 44 5.97 -15.60 -0.44
CA THR A 44 5.84 -14.21 -0.02
C THR A 44 5.26 -13.38 -1.16
N SER A 45 5.17 -12.07 -0.95
CA SER A 45 5.05 -11.11 -2.05
C SER A 45 6.24 -11.26 -3.04
N SER A 46 6.13 -10.60 -4.20
CA SER A 46 7.21 -10.44 -5.20
C SER A 46 7.70 -9.00 -5.34
N ASN A 47 7.32 -8.12 -4.41
CA ASN A 47 7.56 -6.67 -4.48
C ASN A 47 9.03 -6.30 -4.26
N TRP A 48 9.79 -7.02 -3.43
CA TRP A 48 11.25 -6.81 -3.32
C TRP A 48 11.95 -7.07 -4.65
N SER A 49 11.64 -8.21 -5.29
CA SER A 49 12.21 -8.58 -6.59
C SER A 49 11.80 -7.59 -7.68
N LEU A 50 10.58 -7.07 -7.61
CA LEU A 50 10.08 -6.03 -8.51
C LEU A 50 10.81 -4.71 -8.30
N MET A 51 11.02 -4.27 -7.05
CA MET A 51 11.75 -3.04 -6.75
C MET A 51 13.18 -3.10 -7.25
N LEU A 52 13.91 -4.21 -7.03
CA LEU A 52 15.25 -4.39 -7.59
C LEU A 52 15.24 -4.22 -9.12
N ARG A 53 14.27 -4.83 -9.80
CA ARG A 53 14.15 -4.77 -11.27
C ARG A 53 13.83 -3.37 -11.80
N VAL A 54 12.90 -2.66 -11.15
CA VAL A 54 12.45 -1.33 -11.58
C VAL A 54 13.51 -0.27 -11.29
N THR A 55 14.21 -0.38 -10.16
CA THR A 55 15.23 0.60 -9.75
C THR A 55 16.58 0.40 -10.45
N GLU A 56 16.77 -0.73 -11.13
CA GLU A 56 17.96 -1.02 -11.96
C GLU A 56 18.10 -0.06 -13.15
N THR A 57 17.02 0.62 -13.57
CA THR A 57 17.05 1.69 -14.60
C THR A 57 18.15 2.72 -14.33
N TYR A 58 18.42 3.02 -13.05
CA TYR A 58 19.51 3.91 -12.63
C TYR A 58 20.66 3.20 -11.89
N ARG A 59 20.74 1.87 -11.99
CA ARG A 59 21.71 1.04 -11.25
C ARG A 59 21.69 1.35 -9.75
N THR A 60 20.49 1.49 -9.20
CA THR A 60 20.29 1.86 -7.80
C THR A 60 20.93 0.78 -6.91
N PRO A 61 21.83 1.13 -5.98
CA PRO A 61 22.50 0.12 -5.17
C PRO A 61 21.50 -0.61 -4.26
N VAL A 62 21.68 -1.92 -4.09
CA VAL A 62 20.74 -2.81 -3.38
C VAL A 62 20.42 -2.33 -1.96
N TRP A 63 21.40 -1.76 -1.24
CA TRP A 63 21.16 -1.24 0.10
C TRP A 63 20.15 -0.08 0.10
N LEU A 64 20.18 0.78 -0.93
CA LEU A 64 19.24 1.90 -1.06
C LEU A 64 17.85 1.40 -1.43
N VAL A 65 17.76 0.38 -2.29
CA VAL A 65 16.48 -0.32 -2.55
C VAL A 65 15.93 -0.91 -1.24
N GLY A 66 16.79 -1.47 -0.40
CA GLY A 66 16.45 -1.96 0.94
C GLY A 66 15.83 -0.87 1.82
N VAL A 67 16.45 0.32 1.87
CA VAL A 67 15.92 1.47 2.61
C VAL A 67 14.56 1.90 2.06
N LEU A 68 14.42 2.02 0.74
CA LEU A 68 13.15 2.40 0.11
C LEU A 68 12.04 1.39 0.41
N PHE A 69 12.36 0.08 0.35
CA PHE A 69 11.38 -0.97 0.66
C PHE A 69 10.97 -0.95 2.13
N ALA A 70 11.92 -0.72 3.05
CA ALA A 70 11.63 -0.57 4.47
C ALA A 70 10.73 0.64 4.76
N LEU A 71 10.96 1.78 4.06
CA LEU A 71 10.10 2.96 4.17
C LEU A 71 8.67 2.69 3.68
N VAL A 72 8.53 1.96 2.57
CA VAL A 72 7.21 1.53 2.07
C VAL A 72 6.49 0.67 3.10
N ILE A 73 7.16 -0.37 3.64
CA ILE A 73 6.56 -1.26 4.66
C ILE A 73 6.16 -0.47 5.90
N LEU A 74 6.99 0.46 6.36
CA LEU A 74 6.67 1.31 7.49
C LEU A 74 5.43 2.17 7.21
N TRP A 75 5.32 2.76 6.02
CA TRP A 75 4.14 3.53 5.63
C TRP A 75 2.89 2.64 5.57
N GLU A 76 2.97 1.46 4.94
CA GLU A 76 1.88 0.48 4.90
C GLU A 76 1.40 0.10 6.31
N LEU A 77 2.34 -0.18 7.23
CA LEU A 77 2.05 -0.49 8.63
C LEU A 77 1.33 0.67 9.33
N LEU A 78 1.86 1.89 9.24
CA LEU A 78 1.29 3.06 9.90
C LEU A 78 -0.12 3.37 9.37
N THR A 79 -0.30 3.32 8.05
CA THR A 79 -1.63 3.52 7.43
C THR A 79 -2.60 2.41 7.83
N SER A 80 -2.15 1.15 7.87
CA SER A 80 -2.99 0.02 8.27
C SER A 80 -3.46 0.17 9.72
N VAL A 81 -2.54 0.51 10.64
CA VAL A 81 -2.88 0.82 12.03
C VAL A 81 -3.88 1.97 12.12
N ALA A 82 -3.66 3.05 11.36
CA ALA A 82 -4.58 4.19 11.34
C ALA A 82 -5.99 3.81 10.85
N LEU A 83 -6.10 2.91 9.86
CA LEU A 83 -7.39 2.40 9.37
C LEU A 83 -8.12 1.56 10.43
N TRP A 84 -7.40 0.72 11.19
CA TRP A 84 -7.98 0.00 12.31
C TRP A 84 -8.42 0.93 13.44
N VAL A 85 -7.61 1.92 13.78
CA VAL A 85 -7.97 2.95 14.80
C VAL A 85 -9.20 3.73 14.34
N ALA A 86 -9.29 4.11 13.06
CA ALA A 86 -10.48 4.74 12.49
C ALA A 86 -11.73 3.88 12.67
N LEU A 87 -11.63 2.58 12.37
CA LEU A 87 -12.76 1.65 12.47
C LEU A 87 -13.25 1.50 13.93
N PHE A 88 -12.33 1.37 14.89
CA PHE A 88 -12.70 1.14 16.29
C PHE A 88 -13.07 2.41 17.04
N SER A 89 -12.48 3.56 16.69
CA SER A 89 -12.84 4.84 17.31
C SER A 89 -14.17 5.40 16.80
N GLY A 90 -14.57 5.04 15.58
CA GLY A 90 -15.74 5.62 14.91
C GLY A 90 -15.58 7.10 14.55
N SER A 91 -14.39 7.69 14.71
CA SER A 91 -14.15 9.11 14.40
C SER A 91 -14.05 9.34 12.88
N PRO A 92 -14.91 10.20 12.31
CA PRO A 92 -14.84 10.57 10.90
C PRO A 92 -13.52 11.25 10.51
N GLU A 93 -12.92 12.02 11.42
CA GLU A 93 -11.64 12.72 11.21
C GLU A 93 -10.48 11.73 11.10
N VAL A 94 -10.44 10.74 11.99
CA VAL A 94 -9.42 9.69 11.96
C VAL A 94 -9.56 8.84 10.70
N ALA A 95 -10.79 8.45 10.33
CA ALA A 95 -11.05 7.71 9.10
C ALA A 95 -10.65 8.47 7.83
N THR A 96 -10.98 9.76 7.76
CA THR A 96 -10.54 10.63 6.67
C THR A 96 -9.02 10.65 6.57
N THR A 97 -8.34 10.83 7.70
CA THR A 97 -6.87 10.91 7.75
C THR A 97 -6.25 9.59 7.29
N ALA A 98 -6.74 8.46 7.77
CA ALA A 98 -6.26 7.13 7.41
C ALA A 98 -6.45 6.83 5.92
N LEU A 99 -7.62 7.15 5.35
CA LEU A 99 -7.88 7.04 3.91
C LEU A 99 -7.00 8.00 3.10
N GLY A 100 -6.74 9.20 3.62
CA GLY A 100 -5.79 10.15 3.02
C GLY A 100 -4.37 9.60 2.96
N LEU A 101 -3.88 8.99 4.05
CA LEU A 101 -2.56 8.35 4.10
C LEU A 101 -2.45 7.19 3.11
N LEU A 102 -3.52 6.40 2.95
CA LEU A 102 -3.61 5.35 1.93
C LEU A 102 -3.52 5.94 0.52
N THR A 103 -4.26 7.01 0.22
CA THR A 103 -4.20 7.66 -1.10
C THR A 103 -2.81 8.24 -1.37
N LEU A 104 -2.16 8.85 -0.38
CA LEU A 104 -0.81 9.38 -0.51
C LEU A 104 0.24 8.29 -0.74
N LEU A 105 0.11 7.11 -0.11
CA LEU A 105 0.97 5.96 -0.38
C LEU A 105 0.95 5.59 -1.87
N TRP A 106 -0.24 5.46 -2.47
CA TRP A 106 -0.38 5.15 -3.90
C TRP A 106 0.05 6.32 -4.80
N GLY A 107 -0.15 7.56 -4.36
CA GLY A 107 0.39 8.74 -5.03
C GLY A 107 1.93 8.73 -5.08
N GLY A 108 2.57 8.32 -3.99
CA GLY A 108 4.02 8.11 -3.93
C GLY A 108 4.49 7.06 -4.94
N PHE A 109 3.78 5.93 -5.04
CA PHE A 109 4.06 4.92 -6.06
C PHE A 109 3.86 5.42 -7.50
N MET A 110 2.88 6.30 -7.76
CA MET A 110 2.73 6.93 -9.07
C MET A 110 3.93 7.82 -9.42
N LEU A 111 4.43 8.60 -8.46
CA LEU A 111 5.65 9.40 -8.66
C LEU A 111 6.88 8.51 -8.87
N ALA A 112 7.01 7.43 -8.10
CA ALA A 112 8.11 6.47 -8.24
C ALA A 112 8.07 5.77 -9.60
N ASN A 113 6.88 5.39 -10.09
CA ASN A 113 6.70 4.86 -11.44
C ASN A 113 7.23 5.84 -12.49
N GLN A 114 6.95 7.14 -12.31
CA GLN A 114 7.39 8.16 -13.24
C GLN A 114 8.92 8.32 -13.22
N PHE A 115 9.49 8.38 -12.02
CA PHE A 115 10.92 8.57 -11.81
C PHE A 115 11.75 7.41 -12.37
N TYR A 116 11.40 6.17 -11.99
CA TYR A 116 12.13 4.95 -12.39
C TYR A 116 11.77 4.43 -13.78
N MET A 117 10.92 5.14 -14.52
CA MET A 117 10.43 4.72 -15.83
C MET A 117 9.82 3.30 -15.81
N ALA A 118 9.05 3.00 -14.75
CA ALA A 118 8.57 1.65 -14.47
C ALA A 118 7.71 1.05 -15.60
N TRP A 119 7.10 1.89 -16.44
CA TRP A 119 6.35 1.44 -17.62
C TRP A 119 7.21 0.75 -18.69
N LEU A 120 8.53 0.97 -18.70
CA LEU A 120 9.45 0.26 -19.59
C LEU A 120 9.75 -1.16 -19.08
N THR A 121 9.68 -1.37 -17.77
CA THR A 121 10.00 -2.65 -17.11
C THR A 121 8.77 -3.53 -16.94
N ASP A 122 7.67 -2.93 -16.46
CA ASP A 122 6.40 -3.61 -16.19
C ASP A 122 5.21 -2.64 -16.37
N PRO A 123 4.60 -2.59 -17.57
CA PRO A 123 3.42 -1.75 -17.82
C PRO A 123 2.23 -2.10 -16.91
N GLY A 124 2.11 -3.37 -16.48
CA GLY A 124 1.04 -3.84 -15.62
C GLY A 124 1.12 -3.24 -14.22
N LEU A 125 2.33 -3.06 -13.69
CA LEU A 125 2.58 -2.37 -12.42
C LEU A 125 2.01 -0.95 -12.42
N VAL A 126 2.23 -0.20 -13.50
CA VAL A 126 1.77 1.19 -13.61
C VAL A 126 0.24 1.26 -13.70
N ALA A 127 -0.40 0.27 -14.32
CA ALA A 127 -1.85 0.15 -14.30
C ALA A 127 -2.37 -0.17 -12.88
N ALA A 128 -1.73 -1.11 -12.16
CA ALA A 128 -2.11 -1.46 -10.80
C ALA A 128 -2.01 -0.28 -9.83
N HIS A 129 -0.89 0.46 -9.82
CA HIS A 129 -0.71 1.65 -8.98
C HIS A 129 -1.73 2.74 -9.28
N ARG A 130 -2.04 3.00 -10.57
CA ARG A 130 -3.09 3.96 -10.96
C ARG A 130 -4.47 3.54 -10.49
N SER A 131 -4.80 2.26 -10.63
CA SER A 131 -6.08 1.73 -10.14
C SER A 131 -6.20 1.83 -8.62
N LEU A 132 -5.14 1.48 -7.86
CA LEU A 132 -5.15 1.59 -6.40
C LEU A 132 -5.23 3.05 -5.92
N PHE A 133 -4.53 3.97 -6.60
CA PHE A 133 -4.68 5.41 -6.35
C PHE A 133 -6.12 5.86 -6.61
N GLY A 134 -6.69 5.52 -7.77
CA GLY A 134 -8.06 5.91 -8.13
C GLY A 134 -9.10 5.36 -7.15
N VAL A 135 -9.04 4.07 -6.83
CA VAL A 135 -10.01 3.43 -5.92
C VAL A 135 -9.86 3.93 -4.49
N SER A 136 -8.64 4.21 -4.01
CA SER A 136 -8.45 4.80 -2.68
C SER A 136 -8.94 6.24 -2.61
N LEU A 137 -8.71 7.05 -3.65
CA LEU A 137 -9.25 8.41 -3.75
C LEU A 137 -10.79 8.39 -3.80
N LEU A 138 -11.39 7.50 -4.60
CA LEU A 138 -12.85 7.32 -4.64
C LEU A 138 -13.39 6.87 -3.27
N SER A 139 -12.67 6.01 -2.56
CA SER A 139 -13.04 5.57 -1.20
C SER A 139 -13.03 6.74 -0.22
N LEU A 140 -12.02 7.61 -0.29
CA LEU A 140 -11.94 8.83 0.52
C LEU A 140 -13.11 9.79 0.21
N LEU A 141 -13.39 10.03 -1.08
CA LEU A 141 -14.50 10.88 -1.50
C LEU A 141 -15.85 10.29 -1.08
N ALA A 142 -16.08 9.00 -1.31
CA ALA A 142 -17.29 8.31 -0.88
C ALA A 142 -17.48 8.39 0.64
N TYR A 143 -16.42 8.20 1.42
CA TYR A 143 -16.48 8.34 2.88
C TYR A 143 -16.86 9.76 3.33
N ARG A 144 -16.40 10.78 2.60
CA ARG A 144 -16.64 12.21 2.92
C ARG A 144 -18.01 12.72 2.45
N LEU A 145 -18.52 12.22 1.33
CA LEU A 145 -19.69 12.77 0.64
C LEU A 145 -20.99 12.01 0.89
N LEU A 146 -20.91 10.72 1.24
CA LEU A 146 -22.06 9.96 1.75
C LEU A 146 -22.37 10.38 3.18
#